data_AF-A0A378N019-F1
#
_entry.id   AF-A0A378N019-F1
#
_cell.length_a   1.000
_cell.length_b   1.000
_cell.length_c   1.000
_cell.angle_alpha   90.00
_cell.angle_beta   90.00
_cell.angle_gamma   90.00
#
_symmetry.space_group_name_H-M   'P 1'
#
loop_
_entity.id
_entity.type
_entity.pdbx_description
1 polymer ?
#
loop_
_entity_poly.entity_id
_entity_poly.type
_entity_poly.pdbx_seq_one_letter_code
_entity_poly.pdbx_strand_id
1 'polypeptide(L)'
;MNNIDTKIRHTTEAQGNVFEDLGFPIDEAQKLKSASQQLIETKLMLMNEMSNWIDKNNLKQSEAASILGVSRLEFLIWSMAS
;
A
#
# COMPACT_ATOMS: atom_id res chain seq x y z
N MET A 1 28.79 -19.73 5.01
CA MET A 1 28.30 -18.39 4.61
C MET A 1 27.24 -18.61 3.54
N ASN A 2 25.95 -18.41 3.85
CA ASN A 2 24.88 -18.60 2.87
C ASN A 2 24.82 -17.36 1.97
N ASN A 3 25.08 -17.55 0.67
CA ASN A 3 25.05 -16.49 -0.32
C ASN A 3 23.58 -16.14 -0.63
N ILE A 4 23.09 -15.02 -0.10
CA ILE A 4 21.75 -14.53 -0.36
C ILE A 4 21.76 -13.91 -1.76
N ASP A 5 21.05 -14.52 -2.71
CA ASP A 5 20.90 -13.99 -4.08
C ASP A 5 20.05 -12.71 -4.03
N THR A 6 20.71 -11.55 -4.12
CA THR A 6 20.07 -10.22 -4.13
C THR A 6 19.85 -9.69 -5.55
N LYS A 7 20.03 -10.54 -6.57
CA LYS A 7 19.92 -10.14 -7.97
C LYS A 7 18.46 -9.99 -8.38
N ILE A 8 18.11 -8.79 -8.83
CA ILE A 8 16.81 -8.52 -9.45
C ILE A 8 16.82 -9.16 -10.85
N ARG A 9 15.95 -10.15 -11.07
CA ARG A 9 15.86 -10.87 -12.35
C ARG A 9 14.77 -10.31 -13.28
N HIS A 10 13.76 -9.67 -12.70
CA HIS A 10 12.64 -9.09 -13.41
C HIS A 10 12.22 -7.79 -12.72
N THR A 11 12.02 -6.76 -13.52
CA THR A 11 11.48 -5.46 -13.08
C THR A 11 10.26 -5.19 -13.92
N THR A 12 9.09 -5.16 -13.30
CA THR A 12 7.86 -4.73 -13.94
C THR A 12 7.92 -3.21 -14.16
N GLU A 13 7.58 -2.75 -15.36
CA GLU A 13 7.49 -1.32 -15.62
C GLU A 13 6.38 -0.66 -14.76
N ALA A 14 6.48 0.65 -14.53
CA ALA A 14 5.54 1.37 -13.66
C ALA A 14 4.06 1.22 -14.08
N GLN A 15 3.79 1.07 -15.38
CA GLN A 15 2.45 0.82 -15.91
C GLN A 15 2.20 -0.64 -16.31
N GLY A 16 3.20 -1.49 -16.12
CA GLY A 16 3.17 -2.92 -16.42
C GLY A 16 2.20 -3.70 -15.53
N ASN A 17 2.10 -5.00 -15.78
CA ASN A 17 1.30 -5.89 -14.98
C ASN A 17 2.20 -6.96 -14.35
N VAL A 18 2.51 -6.79 -13.06
CA VAL A 18 3.37 -7.73 -12.33
C VAL A 18 2.80 -9.15 -12.34
N PHE A 19 1.48 -9.31 -12.43
CA PHE A 19 0.84 -10.62 -12.52
C PHE A 19 1.13 -11.30 -13.88
N GLU A 20 1.25 -10.55 -14.97
CA GLU A 20 1.68 -11.10 -16.26
C GLU A 20 3.15 -11.54 -16.20
N ASP A 21 4.01 -10.72 -15.59
CA ASP A 21 5.44 -11.04 -15.42
C ASP A 21 5.67 -12.27 -14.52
N LEU A 22 4.74 -12.55 -13.61
CA LEU A 22 4.74 -13.74 -12.75
C LEU A 22 4.17 -14.99 -13.44
N GLY A 23 3.65 -14.86 -14.66
CA GLY A 23 3.16 -15.97 -15.48
C GLY A 23 1.68 -16.29 -15.32
N PHE A 24 0.87 -15.39 -14.75
CA PHE A 24 -0.59 -15.56 -14.74
C PHE A 24 -1.16 -15.40 -16.16
N PRO A 25 -2.25 -16.12 -16.50
CA PRO A 25 -2.98 -15.88 -17.74
C PRO A 25 -3.44 -14.42 -17.84
N ILE A 26 -3.40 -13.84 -19.04
CA ILE A 26 -3.71 -12.42 -19.27
C ILE A 26 -5.05 -12.01 -18.62
N ASP A 27 -6.11 -12.81 -18.80
CA ASP A 27 -7.43 -12.52 -18.24
C ASP A 27 -7.44 -12.50 -16.70
N GLU A 28 -6.66 -13.36 -16.07
CA GLU A 28 -6.53 -13.43 -14.61
C GLU A 28 -5.64 -12.30 -14.09
N ALA A 29 -4.52 -12.06 -14.76
CA ALA A 29 -3.59 -10.99 -14.43
C ALA A 29 -4.26 -9.61 -14.51
N GLN A 30 -5.13 -9.38 -15.49
CA GLN A 30 -5.90 -8.14 -15.60
C GLN A 30 -6.91 -7.98 -14.45
N LYS A 31 -7.62 -9.06 -14.08
CA LYS A 31 -8.53 -9.05 -12.94
C LYS A 31 -7.79 -8.75 -11.63
N LEU A 32 -6.65 -9.38 -11.41
CA LEU A 32 -5.81 -9.16 -10.23
C LEU A 32 -5.28 -7.74 -10.17
N LYS A 33 -4.79 -7.19 -11.30
CA LYS A 33 -4.36 -5.78 -11.39
C LYS A 33 -5.49 -4.83 -11.04
N SER A 34 -6.68 -5.03 -11.61
CA SER A 34 -7.85 -4.18 -11.35
C SER A 34 -8.31 -4.26 -9.89
N ALA A 35 -8.41 -5.46 -9.32
CA ALA A 35 -8.78 -5.65 -7.91
C ALA A 35 -7.76 -5.02 -6.96
N SER A 36 -6.46 -5.18 -7.25
CA SER A 36 -5.39 -4.54 -6.48
C SER A 36 -5.48 -3.01 -6.57
N GLN A 37 -5.72 -2.46 -7.76
CA GLN A 37 -5.87 -1.02 -7.95
C GLN A 37 -7.05 -0.47 -7.15
N GLN A 38 -8.20 -1.13 -7.20
CA GLN A 38 -9.38 -0.76 -6.41
C GLN A 38 -9.12 -0.79 -4.90
N LEU A 39 -8.40 -1.82 -4.42
CA LEU A 39 -8.02 -1.92 -3.01
C LEU A 39 -7.10 -0.76 -2.60
N ILE A 40 -6.12 -0.40 -3.44
CA ILE A 40 -5.22 0.72 -3.19
C ILE A 40 -6.00 2.04 -3.15
N GLU A 41 -6.86 2.29 -4.12
CA GLU A 41 -7.70 3.50 -4.18
C GLU A 41 -8.61 3.62 -2.95
N THR A 42 -9.25 2.52 -2.56
CA THR A 42 -10.11 2.48 -1.37
C THR A 42 -9.29 2.78 -0.12
N LYS A 43 -8.10 2.18 0.00
CA LYS A 43 -7.22 2.43 1.14
C LYS A 43 -6.78 3.90 1.19
N LEU A 44 -6.39 4.49 0.06
CA LEU A 44 -6.00 5.89 -0.02
C LEU A 44 -7.16 6.83 0.35
N MET A 45 -8.38 6.57 -0.14
CA MET A 45 -9.56 7.33 0.25
C MET A 45 -9.79 7.31 1.76
N LEU A 46 -9.75 6.12 2.37
CA LEU A 46 -9.91 5.98 3.81
C LEU A 46 -8.80 6.70 4.58
N MET A 47 -7.55 6.62 4.09
CA MET A 47 -6.42 7.34 4.69
C MET A 47 -6.64 8.85 4.66
N ASN A 48 -7.12 9.40 3.55
CA ASN A 48 -7.42 10.83 3.43
C ASN A 48 -8.53 11.27 4.40
N GLU A 49 -9.62 10.49 4.50
CA GLU A 49 -10.69 10.77 5.46
C GLU A 49 -10.21 10.71 6.92
N MET A 50 -9.35 9.74 7.24
CA MET A 50 -8.74 9.64 8.56
C MET A 50 -7.80 10.82 8.85
N SER A 51 -6.96 11.24 7.90
CA SER A 51 -6.10 12.42 8.05
C SER A 51 -6.92 13.68 8.31
N ASN A 52 -7.98 13.90 7.52
CA ASN A 52 -8.90 15.03 7.72
C ASN A 52 -9.56 15.01 9.10
N TRP A 53 -9.95 13.82 9.59
CA TRP A 53 -10.52 13.68 10.92
C TRP A 53 -9.50 13.96 12.03
N ILE A 54 -8.25 13.51 11.88
CA ILE A 54 -7.16 13.76 12.82
C ILE A 54 -6.87 15.26 12.94
N ASP A 55 -6.79 15.95 11.80
CA ASP A 55 -6.54 17.39 11.75
C ASP A 55 -7.66 18.18 12.40
N LYS A 56 -8.93 17.83 12.11
CA LYS A 56 -10.11 18.45 12.75
C LYS A 56 -10.13 18.28 14.27
N ASN A 57 -9.60 17.17 14.77
CA ASN A 57 -9.57 16.86 16.21
C ASN A 57 -8.23 17.23 16.87
N ASN A 58 -7.28 17.79 16.12
CA ASN A 58 -5.94 18.18 16.55
C ASN A 58 -5.20 17.05 17.29
N LEU A 59 -5.39 15.81 16.82
CA LEU A 59 -4.85 14.61 17.47
C LEU A 59 -3.36 14.44 17.13
N LYS A 60 -2.56 14.08 18.13
CA LYS A 60 -1.17 13.66 17.87
C LYS A 60 -1.18 12.29 17.17
N GLN A 61 -0.14 12.02 16.39
CA GLN A 61 0.02 10.75 15.67
C GLN A 61 -0.09 9.50 16.57
N SER A 62 0.33 9.56 17.84
CA SER A 62 0.11 8.45 18.79
C SER A 62 -1.35 8.23 19.15
N GLU A 63 -2.10 9.32 19.30
CA GLU A 63 -3.50 9.28 19.69
C GLU A 63 -4.33 8.73 18.52
N ALA A 64 -4.04 9.22 17.31
CA ALA A 64 -4.58 8.66 16.08
C ALA A 64 -4.26 7.16 15.92
N ALA A 65 -2.99 6.75 16.06
CA ALA A 65 -2.60 5.35 15.96
C ALA A 65 -3.32 4.47 17.00
N SER A 66 -3.47 4.97 18.24
CA SER A 66 -4.20 4.26 19.29
C SER A 66 -5.70 4.11 18.98
N ILE A 67 -6.33 5.13 18.39
CA ILE A 67 -7.76 5.09 18.03
C ILE A 67 -7.99 4.18 16.83
N LEU A 68 -7.06 4.16 15.88
CA LEU A 68 -7.12 3.32 14.68
C LEU A 68 -6.67 1.88 14.92
N GLY A 69 -6.16 1.56 16.12
CA GLY A 69 -5.72 0.20 16.48
C GLY A 69 -4.47 -0.27 15.74
N VAL A 70 -3.63 0.66 15.30
CA VAL A 70 -2.42 0.38 14.49
C VAL A 70 -1.18 0.81 15.25
N SER A 71 -0.02 0.26 14.90
CA SER A 71 1.22 0.73 15.51
C SER A 71 1.53 2.16 15.07
N ARG A 72 2.22 2.90 15.94
CA ARG A 72 2.70 4.26 15.61
C ARG A 72 3.60 4.27 14.37
N LEU A 73 4.33 3.18 14.12
CA LEU A 73 5.24 3.03 12.99
C LEU A 73 4.47 2.83 11.68
N GLU A 74 3.43 1.98 11.69
CA GLU A 74 2.50 1.84 10.56
C GLU A 74 1.79 3.16 10.26
N PHE A 75 1.32 3.86 11.30
CA PHE A 75 0.68 5.16 11.17
C PHE A 75 1.62 6.24 10.59
N LEU A 76 2.89 6.25 11.00
CA LEU A 76 3.90 7.16 10.45
C LEU A 76 4.15 6.92 8.96
N ILE A 77 4.24 5.65 8.53
CA ILE A 77 4.40 5.31 7.11
C ILE A 77 3.18 5.80 6.30
N TRP A 78 1.99 5.69 6.87
CA TRP A 78 0.74 6.14 6.24
C TRP A 78 0.66 7.65 6.13
N SER A 79 1.06 8.38 7.18
CA SER A 79 1.09 9.84 7.22
C SER A 79 2.04 10.46 6.19
N MET A 80 3.06 9.75 5.73
CA MET A 80 4.01 10.25 4.72
C MET A 80 3.57 9.97 3.28
N ALA A 81 2.59 9.07 3.08
CA ALA A 81 2.09 8.68 1.77
C ALA A 81 0.80 9.41 1.36
N SER A 82 0.21 10.16 2.28
CA SER A 82 -0.93 11.08 2.08
C SER A 82 -0.43 12.50 1.84
#